data_AF-A0A3B9NP43-F1
#
_entry.id   AF-A0A3B9NP43-F1
#
_cell.length_a   1.000
_cell.length_b   1.000
_cell.length_c   1.000
_cell.angle_alpha   90.00
_cell.angle_beta   90.00
_cell.angle_gamma   90.00
#
_symmetry.space_group_name_H-M   'P 1'
#
loop_
_entity.id
_entity.type
_entity.pdbx_description
1 polymer ?
#
loop_
_entity_poly.entity_id
_entity_poly.type
_entity_poly.pdbx_seq_one_letter_code
_entity_poly.pdbx_strand_id
1 'polypeptide(L)'
;MKRDERSQGFEWPQTTPPYHCITDEQAEQWHRDGYFLLKNAIPQAAIAALLADADALEAAREAKLRAQHEGHFLINRAGEITFTIHIVKQSRAARQFVFEPALIDLCRDLIGPDARLYWDQLVYKKPENPQEFP
;
A
#
# COMPACT_ATOMS: atom_id res chain seq x y z
N MET A 1 12.94 0.28 25.04
CA MET A 1 12.50 -0.91 24.28
C MET A 1 13.73 -1.78 24.01
N LYS A 2 13.71 -3.07 24.36
CA LYS A 2 14.82 -4.00 24.05
C LYS A 2 14.81 -4.26 22.54
N ARG A 3 15.95 -4.11 21.85
CA ARG A 3 16.07 -4.48 20.44
C ARG A 3 15.93 -6.00 20.29
N ASP A 4 15.24 -6.44 19.24
CA ASP A 4 15.13 -7.85 18.90
C ASP A 4 16.53 -8.40 18.55
N GLU A 5 16.83 -9.63 18.95
CA GLU A 5 18.13 -10.26 18.72
C GLU A 5 18.42 -10.44 17.23
N ARG A 6 17.38 -10.60 16.39
CA ARG A 6 17.50 -10.68 14.93
C ARG A 6 17.94 -9.38 14.29
N SER A 7 17.77 -8.25 14.99
CA SER A 7 18.22 -6.94 14.53
C SER A 7 19.67 -6.63 14.94
N GLN A 8 20.33 -7.51 15.69
CA GLN A 8 21.74 -7.33 16.03
C GLN A 8 22.61 -7.56 14.79
N GLY A 9 23.48 -6.60 14.47
CA GLY A 9 24.35 -6.66 13.29
C GLY A 9 23.61 -6.45 11.96
N PHE A 10 22.31 -6.16 11.97
CA PHE A 10 21.62 -5.75 10.76
C PHE A 10 22.06 -4.34 10.38
N GLU A 11 22.55 -4.21 9.15
CA GLU A 11 22.86 -2.93 8.52
C GLU A 11 21.83 -2.67 7.43
N TRP A 12 21.19 -1.51 7.48
CA TRP A 12 20.24 -1.12 6.44
C TRP A 12 21.01 -0.86 5.14
N PRO A 13 20.71 -1.59 4.04
CA PRO A 13 21.37 -1.36 2.77
C PRO A 13 21.20 0.09 2.34
N GLN A 14 22.32 0.75 2.05
CA GLN A 14 22.29 2.12 1.53
C GLN A 14 21.91 2.07 0.05
N THR A 15 20.95 2.90 -0.35
CA THR A 15 20.68 3.14 -1.77
C THR A 15 21.83 3.94 -2.37
N THR A 16 22.16 3.70 -3.64
CA THR A 16 23.28 4.37 -4.32
C THR A 16 22.86 4.88 -5.69
N PRO A 17 23.31 6.07 -6.12
CA PRO A 17 23.02 6.62 -7.44
C PRO A 17 23.72 5.84 -8.58
N PRO A 18 23.31 6.02 -9.85
CA PRO A 18 22.25 6.94 -10.30
C PRO A 18 20.85 6.41 -9.98
N TYR A 19 20.00 7.30 -9.45
CA TYR A 19 18.61 7.01 -9.16
C TYR A 19 17.72 7.20 -10.40
N HIS A 20 16.67 6.38 -10.48
CA HIS A 20 15.69 6.44 -11.56
C HIS A 20 14.64 7.53 -11.32
N CYS A 21 14.17 7.69 -10.07
CA CYS A 21 13.05 8.56 -9.75
C CYS A 21 13.21 9.40 -8.48
N ILE A 22 14.10 9.01 -7.55
CA ILE A 22 14.34 9.76 -6.30
C ILE A 22 15.53 10.72 -6.44
N THR A 23 15.55 11.79 -5.64
CA THR A 23 16.71 12.69 -5.52
C THR A 23 17.68 12.21 -4.44
N ASP A 24 18.90 12.77 -4.42
CA ASP A 24 19.86 12.52 -3.35
C ASP A 24 19.29 12.90 -1.98
N GLU A 25 18.57 14.02 -1.88
CA GLU A 25 17.94 14.45 -0.62
C GLU A 25 16.84 13.49 -0.15
N GLN A 26 16.07 12.93 -1.08
CA GLN A 26 15.05 11.92 -0.76
C GLN A 26 15.68 10.60 -0.33
N ALA A 27 16.79 10.18 -0.96
CA ALA A 27 17.56 9.02 -0.54
C ALA A 27 18.13 9.21 0.86
N GLU A 28 18.72 10.37 1.16
CA GLU A 28 19.19 10.68 2.51
C GLU A 28 18.04 10.71 3.53
N GLN A 29 16.87 11.24 3.18
CA GLN A 29 15.70 11.24 4.05
C GLN A 29 15.20 9.83 4.33
N TRP A 30 15.14 8.97 3.31
CA TRP A 30 14.80 7.56 3.46
C TRP A 30 15.70 6.88 4.49
N HIS A 31 17.01 7.12 4.44
CA HIS A 31 17.97 6.47 5.35
C HIS A 31 17.87 6.99 6.78
N ARG A 32 17.55 8.26 6.97
CA ARG A 32 17.43 8.87 8.31
C ARG A 32 16.07 8.59 8.96
N ASP A 33 14.99 8.77 8.20
CA ASP A 33 13.63 8.86 8.72
C ASP A 33 12.78 7.64 8.36
N GLY A 34 13.20 6.85 7.36
CA GLY A 34 12.46 5.69 6.87
C GLY A 34 11.28 6.02 5.95
N TYR A 35 11.16 7.28 5.51
CA TYR A 35 10.11 7.73 4.59
C TYR A 35 10.48 9.05 3.89
N PHE A 36 9.80 9.34 2.77
CA PHE A 36 9.76 10.66 2.14
C PHE A 36 8.44 10.80 1.34
N LEU A 37 8.12 12.02 0.90
CA LEU A 37 6.95 12.28 0.06
C LEU A 37 7.34 12.43 -1.41
N LEU A 38 6.88 11.50 -2.25
CA LEU A 38 6.94 11.64 -3.71
C LEU A 38 5.59 12.17 -4.24
N LYS A 39 5.58 13.43 -4.69
CA LYS A 39 4.38 14.08 -5.21
C LYS A 39 4.16 13.69 -6.66
N ASN A 40 2.89 13.61 -7.07
CA ASN A 40 2.48 13.36 -8.46
C ASN A 40 3.06 12.06 -9.06
N ALA A 41 3.34 11.06 -8.23
CA ALA A 41 3.98 9.81 -8.66
C ALA A 41 3.10 8.98 -9.60
N ILE A 42 1.78 8.97 -9.36
CA ILE A 42 0.84 8.12 -10.08
C ILE A 42 -0.06 8.98 -10.97
N PRO A 43 -0.22 8.63 -12.26
CA PRO A 43 -1.14 9.33 -13.15
C PRO A 43 -2.60 9.22 -12.67
N GLN A 44 -3.35 10.31 -12.81
CA GLN A 44 -4.77 10.33 -12.43
C GLN A 44 -5.60 9.26 -13.13
N ALA A 45 -5.26 8.92 -14.38
CA ALA A 45 -5.95 7.89 -15.14
C ALA A 45 -5.76 6.48 -14.54
N ALA A 46 -4.56 6.16 -14.04
CA ALA A 46 -4.28 4.89 -13.37
C ALA A 46 -5.04 4.79 -12.04
N ILE A 47 -5.10 5.90 -11.29
CA ILE A 47 -5.90 5.99 -10.06
C ILE A 47 -7.39 5.77 -10.38
N ALA A 48 -7.93 6.46 -11.39
CA ALA A 48 -9.33 6.34 -11.77
C ALA A 48 -9.70 4.90 -12.20
N ALA A 49 -8.84 4.24 -12.96
CA ALA A 49 -9.04 2.85 -13.37
C ALA A 49 -9.04 1.89 -12.18
N LEU A 50 -8.10 2.06 -11.23
CA LEU A 50 -8.07 1.28 -9.99
C LEU A 50 -9.33 1.50 -9.14
N LEU A 51 -9.74 2.76 -8.97
CA LEU A 51 -10.89 3.11 -8.13
C LEU A 51 -12.20 2.48 -8.61
N ALA A 52 -12.43 2.41 -9.93
CA ALA A 52 -13.64 1.79 -10.47
C ALA A 52 -13.77 0.30 -10.05
N ASP A 53 -12.69 -0.46 -10.12
CA ASP A 53 -12.65 -1.85 -9.68
C ASP A 53 -12.71 -1.96 -8.14
N ALA A 54 -11.99 -1.07 -7.44
CA ALA A 54 -11.92 -1.05 -5.99
C ALA A 54 -13.29 -0.77 -5.34
N ASP A 55 -14.05 0.20 -5.87
CA ASP A 55 -15.38 0.56 -5.36
C ASP A 55 -16.37 -0.60 -5.52
N ALA A 56 -16.30 -1.33 -6.65
CA ALA A 56 -17.12 -2.52 -6.87
C ALA A 56 -16.77 -3.66 -5.88
N LEU A 57 -15.47 -3.92 -5.66
CA LEU A 57 -14.99 -4.91 -4.70
C LEU A 57 -15.39 -4.55 -3.27
N GLU A 58 -15.31 -3.27 -2.93
CA GLU A 58 -15.71 -2.75 -1.63
C GLU A 58 -17.22 -2.90 -1.39
N ALA A 59 -18.05 -2.51 -2.36
CA ALA A 59 -19.50 -2.68 -2.26
C ALA A 59 -19.90 -4.15 -2.05
N ALA A 60 -19.22 -5.07 -2.75
CA ALA A 60 -19.43 -6.52 -2.57
C ALA A 60 -18.98 -7.00 -1.18
N ARG A 61 -17.84 -6.50 -0.68
CA ARG A 61 -17.34 -6.81 0.68
C ARG A 61 -18.31 -6.36 1.75
N GLU A 62 -18.79 -5.11 1.64
CA GLU A 62 -19.79 -4.50 2.53
C GLU A 62 -21.11 -5.27 2.52
N ALA A 63 -21.63 -5.64 1.35
CA ALA A 63 -22.85 -6.43 1.24
C ALA A 63 -22.70 -7.81 1.90
N LYS A 64 -21.55 -8.47 1.68
CA LYS A 64 -21.25 -9.76 2.31
C LYS A 64 -21.17 -9.64 3.84
N LEU A 65 -20.50 -8.61 4.36
CA LEU A 65 -20.42 -8.36 5.80
C LEU A 65 -21.76 -8.01 6.43
N ARG A 66 -22.71 -7.42 5.71
CA ARG A 66 -24.07 -7.22 6.26
C ARG A 66 -24.88 -8.50 6.25
N ALA A 67 -24.77 -9.28 5.17
CA ALA A 67 -25.50 -10.53 5.00
C ALA A 67 -24.99 -11.66 5.93
N GLN A 68 -23.75 -11.55 6.40
CA GLN A 68 -23.06 -12.56 7.20
C GLN A 68 -22.36 -11.89 8.37
N HIS A 69 -22.20 -12.57 9.51
CA HIS A 69 -21.41 -12.04 10.63
C HIS A 69 -21.94 -10.73 11.25
N GLU A 70 -23.23 -10.40 11.06
CA GLU A 70 -23.88 -9.26 11.70
C GLU A 70 -23.16 -7.91 11.46
N GLY A 71 -22.49 -7.74 10.31
CA GLY A 71 -21.71 -6.54 10.01
C GLY A 71 -20.23 -6.60 10.40
N HIS A 72 -19.78 -7.63 11.12
CA HIS A 72 -18.47 -7.65 11.76
C HIS A 72 -17.73 -8.97 11.57
N PHE A 73 -16.54 -8.93 10.96
CA PHE A 73 -15.70 -10.11 10.82
C PHE A 73 -14.22 -9.77 10.96
N LEU A 74 -13.57 -10.31 12.00
CA LEU A 74 -12.22 -9.94 12.43
C LEU A 74 -12.14 -8.41 12.62
N ILE A 75 -11.24 -7.75 11.90
CA ILE A 75 -11.05 -6.29 11.95
C ILE A 75 -11.99 -5.53 10.98
N ASN A 76 -12.79 -6.23 10.18
CA ASN A 76 -13.74 -5.60 9.27
C ASN A 76 -15.04 -5.26 9.98
N ARG A 77 -15.57 -4.07 9.69
CA ARG A 77 -16.81 -3.53 10.25
C ARG A 77 -17.56 -2.81 9.14
N ALA A 78 -18.73 -3.31 8.79
CA ALA A 78 -19.55 -2.76 7.72
C ALA A 78 -20.00 -1.33 8.05
N GLY A 79 -19.86 -0.40 7.11
CA GLY A 79 -20.19 1.02 7.31
C GLY A 79 -19.13 1.80 8.09
N GLU A 80 -18.04 1.16 8.50
CA GLU A 80 -16.99 1.76 9.32
C GLU A 80 -15.61 1.62 8.65
N ILE A 81 -15.15 0.38 8.51
CA ILE A 81 -13.85 0.07 7.93
C ILE A 81 -13.78 -1.35 7.39
N THR A 82 -13.25 -1.47 6.19
CA THR A 82 -13.10 -2.75 5.51
C THR A 82 -11.70 -2.92 4.92
N PHE A 83 -11.32 -4.18 4.79
CA PHE A 83 -10.05 -4.64 4.29
C PHE A 83 -10.27 -5.73 3.26
N THR A 84 -9.75 -5.53 2.05
CA THR A 84 -9.68 -6.59 1.05
C THR A 84 -8.23 -6.78 0.63
N ILE A 85 -7.69 -7.96 0.90
CA ILE A 85 -6.30 -8.32 0.61
C ILE A 85 -6.19 -8.96 -0.76
N HIS A 86 -5.01 -8.88 -1.37
CA HIS A 86 -4.72 -9.50 -2.66
C HIS A 86 -5.71 -9.13 -3.76
N ILE A 87 -6.08 -7.83 -3.85
CA ILE A 87 -6.96 -7.29 -4.88
C ILE A 87 -6.40 -7.51 -6.28
N VAL A 88 -5.08 -7.60 -6.44
CA VAL A 88 -4.44 -7.98 -7.72
C VAL A 88 -4.89 -9.35 -8.23
N LYS A 89 -5.37 -10.25 -7.36
CA LYS A 89 -5.93 -11.54 -7.81
C LYS A 89 -7.33 -11.41 -8.39
N GLN A 90 -8.01 -10.30 -8.13
CA GLN A 90 -9.42 -10.08 -8.45
C GLN A 90 -9.63 -8.99 -9.51
N SER A 91 -8.79 -7.94 -9.51
CA SER A 91 -8.90 -6.79 -10.41
C SER A 91 -7.77 -6.76 -11.43
N ARG A 92 -8.13 -6.55 -12.71
CA ARG A 92 -7.15 -6.34 -13.77
C ARG A 92 -6.50 -4.96 -13.63
N ALA A 93 -7.26 -3.93 -13.28
CA ALA A 93 -6.74 -2.59 -13.06
C ALA A 93 -5.71 -2.59 -11.92
N ALA A 94 -5.97 -3.27 -10.81
CA ALA A 94 -5.01 -3.43 -9.72
C ALA A 94 -3.72 -4.14 -10.15
N ARG A 95 -3.82 -5.19 -10.97
CA ARG A 95 -2.61 -5.85 -11.53
C ARG A 95 -1.79 -4.92 -12.39
N GLN A 96 -2.42 -4.03 -13.14
CA GLN A 96 -1.69 -3.04 -13.96
C GLN A 96 -1.11 -1.95 -13.07
N PHE A 97 -1.88 -1.48 -12.09
CA PHE A 97 -1.49 -0.41 -11.17
C PHE A 97 -0.22 -0.71 -10.38
N VAL A 98 -0.05 -1.95 -9.87
CA VAL A 98 1.17 -2.33 -9.14
C VAL A 98 2.44 -2.33 -10.00
N PHE A 99 2.30 -2.20 -11.33
CA PHE A 99 3.39 -2.04 -12.28
C PHE A 99 3.44 -0.63 -12.90
N GLU A 100 2.79 0.37 -12.30
CA GLU A 100 3.01 1.76 -12.70
C GLU A 100 4.50 2.13 -12.62
N PRO A 101 5.06 2.84 -13.62
CA PRO A 101 6.50 3.10 -13.70
C PRO A 101 7.11 3.66 -12.41
N ALA A 102 6.41 4.61 -11.76
CA ALA A 102 6.88 5.20 -10.51
C ALA A 102 7.04 4.17 -9.37
N LEU A 103 6.16 3.16 -9.27
CA LEU A 103 6.29 2.10 -8.25
C LEU A 103 7.46 1.16 -8.57
N ILE A 104 7.68 0.85 -9.85
CA ILE A 104 8.81 0.04 -10.30
C ILE A 104 10.13 0.75 -10.02
N ASP A 105 10.23 2.02 -10.41
CA ASP A 105 11.45 2.82 -10.22
C ASP A 105 11.73 3.05 -8.74
N LEU A 106 10.70 3.30 -7.91
CA LEU A 106 10.84 3.35 -6.45
C LEU A 106 11.36 2.03 -5.87
N CYS A 107 10.85 0.89 -6.33
CA CYS A 107 11.35 -0.40 -5.87
C CYS A 107 12.82 -0.59 -6.25
N ARG A 108 13.23 -0.21 -7.46
CA ARG A 108 14.63 -0.29 -7.89
C ARG A 108 15.53 0.60 -7.05
N ASP A 109 15.12 1.85 -6.83
CA ASP A 109 15.91 2.84 -6.10
C ASP A 109 16.02 2.49 -4.60
N LEU A 110 14.95 1.95 -3.98
CA LEU A 110 14.88 1.77 -2.52
C LEU A 110 15.11 0.32 -2.04
N ILE A 111 14.66 -0.68 -2.80
CA ILE A 111 14.70 -2.10 -2.41
C ILE A 111 15.77 -2.85 -3.23
N GLY A 112 15.90 -2.49 -4.50
CA GLY A 112 16.80 -3.11 -5.47
C GLY A 112 16.05 -3.81 -6.61
N PRO A 113 16.79 -4.38 -7.57
CA PRO A 113 16.25 -4.86 -8.85
C PRO A 113 15.36 -6.11 -8.73
N ASP A 114 15.45 -6.85 -7.63
CA ASP A 114 14.77 -8.13 -7.43
C ASP A 114 13.52 -8.04 -6.53
N ALA A 115 12.94 -6.84 -6.41
CA ALA A 115 11.72 -6.62 -5.64
C ALA A 115 10.54 -7.45 -6.18
N ARG A 116 9.71 -7.96 -5.26
CA ARG A 116 8.51 -8.75 -5.59
C ARG A 116 7.33 -8.26 -4.79
N LEU A 117 6.16 -8.21 -5.42
CA LEU A 117 4.92 -7.92 -4.73
C LEU A 117 4.58 -9.06 -3.76
N TYR A 118 4.69 -8.79 -2.47
CA TYR A 118 4.32 -9.74 -1.41
C TYR A 118 2.87 -9.57 -0.97
N TRP A 119 2.42 -8.32 -0.83
CA TRP A 119 1.13 -7.98 -0.26
C TRP A 119 0.57 -6.69 -0.86
N ASP A 120 -0.71 -6.71 -1.18
CA ASP A 120 -1.51 -5.58 -1.59
C ASP A 120 -2.84 -5.63 -0.83
N GLN A 121 -3.34 -4.46 -0.43
CA GLN A 121 -4.52 -4.36 0.40
C GLN A 121 -5.29 -3.09 0.08
N LEU A 122 -6.59 -3.25 -0.08
CA LEU A 122 -7.55 -2.17 -0.14
C LEU A 122 -8.07 -1.89 1.26
N VAL A 123 -8.02 -0.63 1.68
CA VAL A 123 -8.48 -0.17 2.99
C VAL A 123 -9.47 0.97 2.78
N TYR A 124 -10.74 0.76 3.08
CA TYR A 124 -11.76 1.82 3.05
C TYR A 124 -12.10 2.23 4.47
N LYS A 125 -11.81 3.48 4.82
CA LYS A 125 -12.26 4.11 6.06
C LYS A 125 -13.47 4.97 5.73
N LYS A 126 -14.63 4.63 6.28
CA LYS A 126 -15.88 5.37 6.02
C LYS A 126 -15.90 6.68 6.82
N PRO A 127 -16.52 7.73 6.27
CA PRO A 127 -16.67 8.99 7.01
C PRO A 127 -17.46 8.77 8.30
N GLU A 128 -17.30 9.70 9.25
CA GLU A 128 -18.08 9.75 10.50
C GLU A 128 -17.94 8.54 11.42
N ASN A 129 -16.92 7.69 11.24
CA ASN A 129 -16.58 6.68 12.23
C ASN A 129 -16.01 7.38 13.48
N PRO A 130 -16.66 7.29 14.65
CA PRO A 130 -16.20 7.95 15.88
C PRO A 130 -14.89 7.33 16.42
N GLN A 131 -14.55 6.13 15.97
CA GLN A 131 -13.34 5.45 16.40
C GLN A 131 -12.18 5.85 15.49
N GLU A 132 -11.15 6.47 16.09
CA GLU A 132 -9.86 6.64 15.41
C GLU A 132 -9.31 5.26 15.03
N PHE A 133 -8.92 5.11 13.77
CA PHE A 133 -8.24 3.92 13.32
C PHE A 133 -6.84 3.88 13.93
N PRO A 134 -6.36 2.73 14.47
CA PRO A 134 -4.99 2.62 14.94
C PRO A 134 -3.96 2.89 13.83
#